data_AF-A0A383EZN8-F1
#
_entry.id   AF-A0A383EZN8-F1
#
_cell.length_a   1.000
_cell.length_b   1.000
_cell.length_c   1.000
_cell.angle_alpha   90.00
_cell.angle_beta   90.00
_cell.angle_gamma   90.00
#
_symmetry.space_group_name_H-M   'P 1'
#
loop_
_entity.id
_entity.type
_entity.pdbx_description
1 polymer ?
#
loop_
_entity_poly.entity_id
_entity_poly.type
_entity_poly.pdbx_seq_one_letter_code
_entity_poly.pdbx_strand_id
1 'polypeptide(L)'
;MAEEPDSGTQVEGAPEALEGGAYDLIKQRLNEQGGQLREKLGELDARRAEVFGSRKLELKKQDRVSTQQSCEPQDMIQLGHNRFLFGFNADLGLKQRTIPDLFAIYNFNEEEQKFTEGSLELIEDPEFVDSIQQLYNIFQEARFHRFAILGPHLYMVFRTGRKVDDLKVYSWLYKDGELVYENDRGDSKYKQEAFPKQFNFEWRTPSRNAVRHGVNPHVS
;
A
#
# COMPACT_ATOMS: atom_id res chain seq x y z
N MET A 1 64.31 -40.27 3.42
CA MET A 1 64.37 -40.01 4.87
C MET A 1 63.14 -39.21 5.25
N ALA A 2 62.19 -39.85 5.90
CA ALA A 2 61.24 -39.24 6.81
C ALA A 2 60.68 -40.41 7.63
N GLU A 3 61.07 -40.46 8.91
CA GLU A 3 60.52 -41.39 9.90
C GLU A 3 59.02 -41.11 10.10
N GLU A 4 58.30 -42.17 10.44
CA GLU A 4 56.88 -42.14 10.82
C GLU A 4 56.70 -41.39 12.16
N PRO A 5 55.66 -40.55 12.31
CA PRO A 5 55.34 -39.99 13.61
C PRO A 5 54.54 -40.99 14.45
N ASP A 6 55.23 -41.44 15.49
CA ASP A 6 54.81 -41.92 16.80
C ASP A 6 53.31 -41.85 17.13
N SER A 7 52.74 -43.03 17.40
CA SER A 7 51.46 -43.20 18.07
C SER A 7 51.59 -42.94 19.56
N GLY A 8 50.73 -42.07 20.10
CA GLY A 8 50.21 -42.26 21.45
C GLY A 8 50.29 -41.06 22.37
N THR A 9 49.21 -40.29 22.42
CA THR A 9 48.52 -40.04 23.70
C THR A 9 47.04 -39.86 23.36
N GLN A 10 46.23 -40.88 23.67
CA GLN A 10 44.77 -40.77 23.65
C GLN A 10 44.36 -39.78 24.74
N VAL A 11 43.75 -38.67 24.33
CA VAL A 11 42.96 -37.84 25.25
C VAL A 11 41.59 -38.50 25.32
N GLU A 12 41.43 -39.37 26.32
CA GLU A 12 40.14 -39.90 26.77
C GLU A 12 39.20 -38.75 27.14
N GLY A 13 37.93 -38.86 26.72
CA GLY A 13 36.84 -38.13 27.37
C GLY A 13 36.11 -37.07 26.54
N ALA A 14 35.71 -37.40 25.32
CA ALA A 14 34.48 -36.83 24.74
C ALA A 14 33.83 -37.87 23.81
N PRO A 15 33.32 -38.99 24.36
CA PRO A 15 32.62 -39.99 23.58
C PRO A 15 31.26 -39.41 23.19
N GLU A 16 30.92 -39.43 21.90
CA GLU A 16 29.64 -39.92 21.30
C GLU A 16 28.29 -39.59 21.98
N ALA A 17 28.20 -38.67 22.94
CA ALA A 17 26.99 -38.33 23.71
C ALA A 17 26.17 -37.19 23.07
N LEU A 18 26.55 -36.76 21.85
CA LEU A 18 25.97 -35.62 21.13
C LEU A 18 25.14 -36.02 19.90
N GLU A 19 25.11 -37.29 19.51
CA GLU A 19 24.14 -37.81 18.54
C GLU A 19 22.90 -38.35 19.28
N GLY A 20 21.73 -37.74 19.05
CA GLY A 20 20.44 -38.33 19.42
C GLY A 20 19.76 -37.83 20.70
N GLY A 21 20.50 -37.24 21.65
CA GLY A 21 19.98 -37.00 23.01
C GLY A 21 19.40 -35.61 23.25
N ALA A 22 20.28 -34.63 23.51
CA ALA A 22 19.87 -33.31 23.99
C ALA A 22 19.30 -32.41 22.88
N TYR A 23 19.95 -32.39 21.71
CA TYR A 23 19.50 -31.58 20.57
C TYR A 23 18.14 -32.07 20.04
N ASP A 24 18.00 -33.38 19.85
CA ASP A 24 16.75 -33.96 19.35
C ASP A 24 15.60 -33.83 20.35
N LEU A 25 15.89 -33.91 21.66
CA LEU A 25 14.90 -33.64 22.70
C LEU A 25 14.44 -32.17 22.70
N ILE A 26 15.36 -31.22 22.55
CA ILE A 26 15.00 -29.79 22.44
C ILE A 26 14.17 -29.54 21.17
N LYS A 27 14.57 -30.12 20.04
CA LYS A 27 13.85 -30.03 18.76
C LYS A 27 12.44 -30.62 18.86
N GLN A 28 12.29 -31.77 19.52
CA GLN A 28 11.00 -32.39 19.77
C GLN A 28 10.10 -31.48 20.61
N ARG A 29 10.61 -30.94 21.73
CA ARG A 29 9.85 -30.02 22.59
C ARG A 29 9.43 -28.74 21.87
N LEU A 30 10.30 -28.16 21.06
CA LEU A 30 9.96 -26.99 20.25
C LEU A 30 8.87 -27.31 19.21
N ASN A 31 8.91 -28.49 18.60
CA ASN A 31 7.87 -28.93 17.67
C ASN A 31 6.52 -29.16 18.38
N GLU A 32 6.53 -29.77 19.56
CA GLU A 32 5.33 -29.96 20.39
C GLU A 32 4.71 -28.63 20.81
N GLN A 33 5.54 -27.68 21.29
CA GLN A 33 5.09 -26.33 21.63
C GLN A 33 4.57 -25.57 20.41
N GLY A 34 5.24 -25.68 19.26
CA GLY A 34 4.79 -25.12 18.00
C GLY A 34 3.47 -25.72 17.52
N GLY A 35 3.24 -27.01 17.79
CA GLY A 35 1.96 -27.69 17.57
C GLY A 35 0.84 -27.10 18.42
N GLN A 36 1.04 -27.01 19.73
CA GLN A 36 0.07 -26.42 20.67
C GLN A 36 -0.25 -24.96 20.34
N LEU A 37 0.76 -24.18 19.93
CA LEU A 37 0.56 -22.78 19.52
C LEU A 37 -0.29 -22.68 18.25
N ARG A 38 -0.01 -23.52 17.24
CA ARG A 38 -0.82 -23.58 16.01
C ARG A 38 -2.26 -23.97 16.28
N GLU A 39 -2.50 -24.92 17.18
CA GLU A 39 -3.84 -25.33 17.58
C GLU A 39 -4.61 -24.17 18.22
N LYS A 40 -4.01 -23.51 19.24
CA LYS A 40 -4.64 -22.35 19.90
C LYS A 40 -4.88 -21.18 18.95
N LEU A 41 -3.96 -20.93 18.01
CA LEU A 41 -4.14 -19.93 16.97
C LEU A 41 -5.30 -20.30 16.04
N GLY A 42 -5.44 -21.58 15.68
CA GLY A 42 -6.56 -22.08 14.89
C GLY A 42 -7.90 -21.92 15.59
N GLU A 43 -7.99 -22.24 16.88
CA GLU A 43 -9.20 -22.00 17.68
C GLU A 43 -9.56 -20.51 17.76
N LEU A 44 -8.56 -19.64 17.96
CA LEU A 44 -8.76 -18.20 18.01
C LEU A 44 -9.26 -17.67 16.66
N ASP A 45 -8.68 -18.12 15.55
CA ASP A 45 -9.09 -17.68 14.21
C ASP A 45 -10.49 -18.21 13.85
N ALA A 46 -10.85 -19.41 14.28
CA ALA A 46 -12.21 -19.94 14.14
C ALA A 46 -13.24 -19.09 14.92
N ARG A 47 -12.95 -18.74 16.17
CA ARG A 47 -13.81 -17.82 16.96
C ARG A 47 -13.88 -16.43 16.32
N ARG A 48 -12.76 -15.92 15.81
CA ARG A 48 -12.73 -14.65 15.08
C ARG A 48 -13.61 -14.71 13.83
N ALA A 49 -13.52 -15.79 13.06
CA ALA A 49 -14.36 -16.02 11.88
C ALA A 49 -15.86 -16.10 12.24
N GLU A 50 -16.21 -16.69 13.38
CA GLU A 50 -17.60 -16.74 13.87
C GLU A 50 -18.12 -15.35 14.30
N VAL A 51 -17.34 -14.63 15.10
CA VAL A 51 -17.74 -13.32 15.66
C VAL A 51 -17.79 -12.22 14.59
N PHE A 52 -16.79 -12.17 13.71
CA PHE A 52 -16.66 -11.11 12.71
C PHE A 52 -17.19 -11.52 11.32
N GLY A 53 -17.51 -12.79 11.12
CA GLY A 53 -17.78 -13.37 9.81
C GLY A 53 -16.49 -13.58 9.01
N SER A 54 -16.30 -14.78 8.44
CA SER A 54 -15.24 -15.01 7.45
C SER A 54 -15.79 -14.83 6.04
N ARG A 55 -15.41 -13.76 5.35
CA ARG A 55 -15.45 -13.75 3.88
C ARG A 55 -14.20 -14.42 3.37
N LYS A 56 -14.29 -15.71 3.06
CA LYS A 56 -13.21 -16.42 2.41
C LYS A 56 -13.03 -15.83 1.01
N LEU A 57 -11.92 -15.15 0.79
CA LEU A 57 -11.51 -14.69 -0.53
C LEU A 57 -10.91 -15.89 -1.25
N GLU A 58 -11.64 -16.42 -2.22
CA GLU A 58 -11.14 -17.46 -3.11
C GLU A 58 -10.87 -16.85 -4.48
N LEU A 59 -9.74 -17.24 -5.08
CA LEU A 59 -9.41 -16.81 -6.44
C LEU A 59 -10.41 -17.45 -7.40
N LYS A 60 -11.43 -16.70 -7.80
CA LYS A 60 -12.44 -17.18 -8.76
C LYS A 60 -11.84 -17.39 -10.15
N LYS A 61 -11.01 -16.45 -10.59
CA LYS A 61 -10.40 -16.45 -11.93
C LYS A 61 -9.16 -15.56 -11.92
N GLN A 62 -8.20 -15.92 -12.77
CA GLN A 62 -7.06 -15.09 -13.10
C GLN A 62 -7.16 -14.71 -14.58
N ASP A 63 -6.99 -13.44 -14.89
CA ASP A 63 -6.97 -12.93 -16.26
C ASP A 63 -5.68 -12.12 -16.48
N ARG A 64 -5.26 -12.01 -17.74
CA ARG A 64 -4.13 -11.17 -18.13
C ARG A 64 -4.65 -9.92 -18.83
N VAL A 65 -4.43 -8.78 -18.20
CA VAL A 65 -4.69 -7.47 -18.80
C VAL A 65 -3.41 -7.02 -19.49
N SER A 66 -3.43 -6.98 -20.83
CA SER A 66 -2.34 -6.44 -21.62
C SER A 66 -2.56 -4.95 -21.82
N THR A 67 -1.56 -4.13 -21.50
CA THR A 67 -1.52 -2.70 -21.82
C THR A 67 -0.86 -2.49 -23.18
N GLN A 68 -1.19 -1.38 -23.86
CA GLN A 68 -0.61 -1.08 -25.17
C GLN A 68 0.89 -0.75 -25.11
N GLN A 69 1.36 -0.24 -23.97
CA GLN A 69 2.74 0.18 -23.75
C GLN A 69 3.36 -0.59 -22.57
N SER A 70 4.69 -0.66 -22.56
CA SER A 70 5.45 -1.14 -21.40
C SER A 70 5.26 -0.15 -20.25
N CYS A 71 4.53 -0.56 -19.22
CA CYS A 71 4.24 0.27 -18.06
C CYS A 71 4.37 -0.52 -16.76
N GLU A 72 4.67 0.19 -15.68
CA GLU A 72 4.66 -0.32 -14.32
C GLU A 72 3.26 -0.14 -13.71
N PRO A 73 2.55 -1.23 -13.37
CA PRO A 73 1.24 -1.16 -12.73
C PRO A 73 1.39 -0.56 -11.32
N GLN A 74 0.61 0.48 -11.00
CA GLN A 74 0.78 1.20 -9.74
C GLN A 74 -0.41 1.03 -8.78
N ASP A 75 -1.64 1.28 -9.25
CA ASP A 75 -2.82 1.15 -8.40
C ASP A 75 -4.10 0.93 -9.23
N MET A 76 -5.14 0.38 -8.60
CA MET A 76 -6.44 0.11 -9.22
C MET A 76 -7.58 0.29 -8.23
N ILE A 77 -8.65 0.96 -8.64
CA ILE A 77 -9.88 1.12 -7.84
C ILE A 77 -11.12 0.75 -8.63
N GLN A 78 -12.16 0.32 -7.92
CA GLN A 78 -13.48 0.12 -8.49
C GLN A 78 -14.26 1.44 -8.43
N LEU A 79 -14.77 1.91 -9.56
CA LEU A 79 -15.59 3.13 -9.64
C LEU A 79 -17.09 2.82 -9.51
N GLY A 80 -17.52 1.57 -9.41
CA GLY A 80 -18.93 1.19 -9.48
C GLY A 80 -19.37 0.91 -10.91
N HIS A 81 -20.59 0.40 -11.09
CA HIS A 81 -21.10 -0.11 -12.38
C HIS A 81 -20.12 -1.07 -13.09
N ASN A 82 -19.42 -1.90 -12.31
CA ASN A 82 -18.39 -2.81 -12.80
C ASN A 82 -17.26 -2.13 -13.60
N ARG A 83 -17.01 -0.85 -13.36
CA ARG A 83 -15.88 -0.12 -13.91
C ARG A 83 -14.72 -0.08 -12.93
N PHE A 84 -13.52 -0.20 -13.46
CA PHE A 84 -12.27 -0.15 -12.74
C PHE A 84 -11.40 0.92 -13.37
N LEU A 85 -10.86 1.80 -12.54
CA LEU A 85 -9.84 2.75 -12.96
C LEU A 85 -8.49 2.20 -12.55
N PHE A 86 -7.62 2.09 -13.54
CA PHE A 86 -6.28 1.56 -13.40
C PHE A 86 -5.27 2.66 -13.70
N GLY A 87 -4.28 2.81 -12.83
CA GLY A 87 -3.20 3.78 -12.96
C GLY A 87 -1.84 3.09 -13.03
N PHE A 88 -1.01 3.58 -13.94
CA PHE A 88 0.30 3.01 -14.23
C PHE A 88 1.30 4.11 -14.58
N ASN A 89 2.58 3.75 -14.55
CA ASN A 89 3.68 4.63 -14.95
C ASN A 89 4.35 4.05 -16.20
N ALA A 90 4.38 4.81 -17.29
CA ALA A 90 5.07 4.41 -18.52
C ALA A 90 6.34 5.25 -18.75
N ASP A 91 7.39 4.57 -19.22
CA ASP A 91 8.63 5.21 -19.67
C ASP A 91 8.47 5.73 -21.11
N LEU A 92 7.93 6.94 -21.23
CA LEU A 92 7.58 7.56 -22.51
C LEU A 92 8.75 8.27 -23.21
N GLY A 93 9.96 8.18 -22.62
CA GLY A 93 11.15 8.86 -23.12
C GLY A 93 10.96 10.38 -23.18
N LEU A 94 10.99 10.95 -24.39
CA LEU A 94 10.84 12.38 -24.65
C LEU A 94 9.39 12.83 -24.93
N LYS A 95 8.44 11.90 -25.00
CA LYS A 95 7.04 12.26 -25.25
C LYS A 95 6.42 12.86 -23.99
N GLN A 96 5.58 13.88 -24.18
CA GLN A 96 4.74 14.40 -23.10
C GLN A 96 3.71 13.33 -22.72
N ARG A 97 3.51 13.16 -21.41
CA ARG A 97 2.55 12.19 -20.89
C ARG A 97 1.13 12.72 -21.07
N THR A 98 0.25 11.91 -21.65
CA THR A 98 -1.17 12.20 -21.81
C THR A 98 -2.02 11.31 -20.91
N ILE A 99 -3.33 11.58 -20.80
CA ILE A 99 -4.24 10.78 -19.94
C ILE A 99 -4.19 9.28 -20.29
N PRO A 100 -4.26 8.85 -21.57
CA PRO A 100 -4.14 7.45 -21.94
C PRO A 100 -2.80 6.79 -21.59
N ASP A 101 -1.75 7.59 -21.36
CA ASP A 101 -0.43 7.06 -20.96
C ASP A 101 -0.29 6.87 -19.43
N LEU A 102 -1.28 7.30 -18.66
CA LEU A 102 -1.29 7.27 -17.19
C LEU A 102 -2.39 6.38 -16.63
N PHE A 103 -3.52 6.33 -17.34
CA PHE A 103 -4.75 5.72 -16.87
C PHE A 103 -5.40 4.87 -17.95
N ALA A 104 -6.04 3.78 -17.51
CA ALA A 104 -6.93 2.96 -18.31
C ALA A 104 -8.20 2.69 -17.50
N ILE A 105 -9.35 2.65 -18.17
CA ILE A 105 -10.59 2.19 -17.56
C ILE A 105 -10.90 0.80 -18.11
N TYR A 106 -11.30 -0.11 -17.22
CA TYR A 106 -11.74 -1.46 -17.58
C TYR A 106 -13.17 -1.69 -17.10
N ASN A 107 -13.99 -2.26 -17.98
CA ASN A 107 -15.32 -2.76 -17.65
C ASN A 107 -15.22 -4.25 -17.35
N PHE A 108 -15.80 -4.69 -16.24
CA PHE A 108 -15.88 -6.09 -15.87
C PHE A 108 -17.24 -6.65 -16.27
N ASN A 109 -17.24 -7.64 -17.17
CA ASN A 109 -18.43 -8.41 -17.49
C ASN A 109 -18.53 -9.60 -16.51
N GLU A 110 -19.56 -9.62 -15.66
CA GLU A 110 -19.76 -10.67 -14.67
C GLU A 110 -20.10 -12.03 -15.28
N GLU A 111 -20.84 -12.06 -16.39
CA GLU A 111 -21.27 -13.29 -17.06
C GLU A 111 -20.08 -14.00 -17.73
N GLU A 112 -19.27 -13.23 -18.46
CA GLU A 112 -18.07 -13.76 -19.11
C GLU A 112 -16.85 -13.84 -18.17
N GLN A 113 -16.94 -13.18 -17.02
CA GLN A 113 -15.85 -12.96 -16.06
C GLN A 113 -14.60 -12.40 -16.74
N LYS A 114 -14.76 -11.37 -17.57
CA LYS A 114 -13.67 -10.78 -18.38
C LYS A 114 -13.60 -9.28 -18.19
N PHE A 115 -12.39 -8.75 -18.29
CA PHE A 115 -12.14 -7.32 -18.37
C PHE A 115 -12.03 -6.88 -19.83
N THR A 116 -12.72 -5.80 -20.17
CA THR A 116 -12.60 -5.13 -21.46
C THR A 116 -12.22 -3.69 -21.25
N GLU A 117 -11.35 -3.16 -22.11
CA GLU A 117 -10.96 -1.74 -22.05
C GLU A 117 -12.18 -0.86 -22.36
N GLY A 118 -12.41 0.14 -21.52
CA GLY A 118 -13.50 1.12 -21.61
C GLY A 118 -13.00 2.49 -22.02
N SER A 119 -13.94 3.40 -22.30
CA SER A 119 -13.62 4.79 -22.64
C SER A 119 -13.05 5.55 -21.44
N LEU A 120 -12.09 6.44 -21.71
CA LEU A 120 -11.47 7.35 -20.73
C LEU A 120 -12.26 8.64 -20.52
N GLU A 121 -13.34 8.88 -21.27
CA GLU A 121 -14.18 10.09 -21.20
C GLU A 121 -14.55 10.51 -19.77
N LEU A 122 -14.70 9.55 -18.85
CA LEU A 122 -15.04 9.80 -17.44
C LEU A 122 -13.99 10.66 -16.71
N ILE A 123 -12.73 10.62 -17.15
CA ILE A 123 -11.61 11.33 -16.54
C ILE A 123 -10.94 12.32 -17.49
N GLU A 124 -11.45 12.49 -18.71
CA GLU A 124 -10.95 13.45 -19.70
C GLU A 124 -11.58 14.84 -19.53
N ASP A 125 -11.68 15.29 -18.28
CA ASP A 125 -12.09 16.67 -18.00
C ASP A 125 -11.02 17.66 -18.54
N PRO A 126 -11.38 18.69 -19.31
CA PRO A 126 -10.41 19.61 -19.91
C PRO A 126 -9.50 20.29 -18.89
N GLU A 127 -10.03 20.70 -17.73
CA GLU A 127 -9.22 21.35 -16.69
C GLU A 127 -8.25 20.36 -16.06
N PHE A 128 -8.65 19.10 -15.91
CA PHE A 128 -7.75 18.04 -15.45
C PHE A 128 -6.64 17.75 -16.45
N VAL A 129 -6.97 17.64 -17.74
CA VAL A 129 -6.00 17.41 -18.83
C VAL A 129 -4.94 18.51 -18.82
N ASP A 130 -5.36 19.77 -18.77
CA ASP A 130 -4.45 20.92 -18.70
C ASP A 130 -3.60 20.88 -17.43
N SER A 131 -4.20 20.54 -16.29
CA SER A 131 -3.49 20.47 -15.00
C SER A 131 -2.46 19.33 -14.96
N ILE A 132 -2.69 18.22 -15.67
CA ILE A 132 -1.72 17.13 -15.83
C ILE A 132 -0.57 17.53 -16.74
N GLN A 133 -0.85 18.23 -17.85
CA GLN A 133 0.20 18.79 -18.71
C GLN A 133 1.09 19.76 -17.93
N GLN A 134 0.48 20.65 -17.14
CA GLN A 134 1.21 21.58 -16.28
C GLN A 134 2.07 20.86 -15.23
N LEU A 135 1.59 19.77 -14.64
CA LEU A 135 2.37 18.95 -13.70
C LEU A 135 3.67 18.46 -14.33
N TYR A 136 3.62 17.88 -15.52
CA TYR A 136 4.82 17.37 -16.18
C TYR A 136 5.73 18.46 -16.74
N ASN A 137 5.20 19.64 -17.04
CA ASN A 137 6.01 20.81 -17.40
C ASN A 137 6.87 21.30 -16.22
N ILE A 138 6.33 21.24 -14.99
CA ILE A 138 7.03 21.69 -13.78
C ILE A 138 7.87 20.57 -13.16
N PHE A 139 7.31 19.36 -13.10
CA PHE A 139 7.88 18.18 -12.44
C PHE A 139 7.98 17.03 -13.45
N GLN A 140 9.02 17.03 -14.27
CA GLN A 140 9.20 16.01 -15.33
C GLN A 140 9.30 14.58 -14.78
N GLU A 141 9.88 14.42 -13.59
CA GLU A 141 10.01 13.14 -12.89
C GLU A 141 8.76 12.76 -12.07
N ALA A 142 7.65 13.51 -12.19
CA ALA A 142 6.42 13.15 -11.48
C ALA A 142 5.97 11.73 -11.86
N ARG A 143 5.42 11.01 -10.88
CA ARG A 143 4.90 9.65 -11.08
C ARG A 143 3.56 9.50 -10.40
N PHE A 144 2.65 8.80 -11.05
CA PHE A 144 1.41 8.39 -10.40
C PHE A 144 1.76 7.47 -9.22
N HIS A 145 1.09 7.64 -8.09
CA HIS A 145 1.40 6.91 -6.86
C HIS A 145 0.26 6.02 -6.39
N ARG A 146 -0.96 6.55 -6.32
CA ARG A 146 -2.15 5.81 -5.88
C ARG A 146 -3.42 6.62 -6.10
N PHE A 147 -4.52 5.91 -6.05
CA PHE A 147 -5.84 6.47 -5.82
C PHE A 147 -6.15 6.47 -4.30
N ALA A 148 -7.09 7.33 -3.89
CA ALA A 148 -7.66 7.26 -2.56
C ALA A 148 -9.09 7.76 -2.57
N ILE A 149 -10.04 6.90 -2.16
CA ILE A 149 -11.42 7.31 -1.93
C ILE A 149 -11.55 7.68 -0.45
N LEU A 150 -11.82 8.95 -0.17
CA LEU A 150 -12.01 9.47 1.18
C LEU A 150 -13.30 10.30 1.20
N GLY A 151 -14.28 9.83 1.97
CA GLY A 151 -15.62 10.43 1.96
C GLY A 151 -16.22 10.43 0.55
N PRO A 152 -16.71 11.59 0.06
CA PRO A 152 -17.28 11.73 -1.29
C PRO A 152 -16.23 12.01 -2.37
N HIS A 153 -14.93 11.94 -2.07
CA HIS A 153 -13.88 12.33 -3.00
C HIS A 153 -13.01 11.15 -3.43
N LEU A 154 -12.66 11.17 -4.71
CA LEU A 154 -11.56 10.40 -5.26
C LEU A 154 -10.35 11.33 -5.43
N TYR A 155 -9.24 10.96 -4.80
CA TYR A 155 -7.95 11.62 -4.97
C TYR A 155 -7.06 10.82 -5.92
N MET A 156 -6.51 11.49 -6.92
CA MET A 156 -5.42 10.96 -7.75
C MET A 156 -4.11 11.59 -7.28
N VAL A 157 -3.23 10.77 -6.71
CA VAL A 157 -2.04 11.24 -6.01
C VAL A 157 -0.80 10.98 -6.87
N PHE A 158 -0.05 12.04 -7.14
CA PHE A 158 1.23 11.99 -7.82
C PHE A 158 2.35 12.35 -6.85
N ARG A 159 3.50 11.68 -6.97
CA ARG A 159 4.75 12.10 -6.33
C ARG A 159 5.48 13.04 -7.27
N THR A 160 5.88 14.21 -6.77
CA THR A 160 6.61 15.23 -7.54
C THR A 160 8.08 15.32 -7.15
N GLY A 161 8.47 14.69 -6.04
CA GLY A 161 9.83 14.71 -5.53
C GLY A 161 10.19 13.45 -4.76
N ARG A 162 11.33 13.52 -4.06
CA ARG A 162 11.89 12.38 -3.31
C ARG A 162 11.33 12.27 -1.89
N LYS A 163 10.79 13.36 -1.32
CA LYS A 163 10.21 13.30 0.03
C LYS A 163 8.81 12.68 -0.07
N VAL A 164 8.42 12.01 1.01
CA VAL A 164 7.09 11.40 1.13
C VAL A 164 5.97 12.44 1.01
N ASP A 165 6.26 13.68 1.42
CA ASP A 165 5.34 14.80 1.37
C ASP A 165 5.36 15.59 0.06
N ASP A 166 6.27 15.29 -0.87
CA ASP A 166 6.33 15.94 -2.18
C ASP A 166 5.25 15.33 -3.08
N LEU A 167 4.02 15.78 -2.88
CA LEU A 167 2.82 15.30 -3.56
C LEU A 167 2.22 16.40 -4.43
N LYS A 168 1.54 15.97 -5.49
CA LYS A 168 0.52 16.72 -6.21
C LYS A 168 -0.75 15.90 -6.20
N VAL A 169 -1.86 16.47 -5.72
CA VAL A 169 -3.11 15.74 -5.57
C VAL A 169 -4.24 16.42 -6.32
N TYR A 170 -4.87 15.65 -7.20
CA TYR A 170 -6.07 16.03 -7.94
C TYR A 170 -7.31 15.49 -7.24
N SER A 171 -8.29 16.35 -7.03
CA SER A 171 -9.52 16.05 -6.32
C SER A 171 -10.65 15.89 -7.31
N TRP A 172 -11.41 14.80 -7.15
CA TRP A 172 -12.62 14.51 -7.90
C TRP A 172 -13.75 14.27 -6.92
N LEU A 173 -14.93 14.82 -7.20
CA LEU A 173 -16.15 14.39 -6.53
C LEU A 173 -16.53 13.02 -7.13
N TYR A 174 -16.69 12.04 -6.26
CA TYR A 174 -17.07 10.68 -6.62
C TYR A 174 -18.45 10.36 -6.05
N LYS A 175 -19.38 10.02 -6.94
CA LYS A 175 -20.74 9.62 -6.56
C LYS A 175 -21.20 8.46 -7.43
N ASP A 176 -21.15 7.26 -6.86
CA ASP A 176 -21.72 6.03 -7.45
C ASP A 176 -21.40 5.88 -8.96
N GLY A 177 -20.11 5.96 -9.32
CA GLY A 177 -19.67 5.81 -10.71
C GLY A 177 -19.57 7.09 -11.53
N GLU A 178 -20.11 8.20 -11.05
CA GLU A 178 -19.85 9.51 -11.64
C GLU A 178 -18.62 10.16 -11.01
N LEU A 179 -17.81 10.79 -11.85
CA LEU A 179 -16.65 11.57 -11.47
C LEU A 179 -16.79 12.99 -12.01
N VAL A 180 -16.60 13.97 -11.14
CA VAL A 180 -16.56 15.39 -11.52
C VAL A 180 -15.24 15.96 -11.00
N TYR A 181 -14.42 16.50 -11.89
CA TYR A 181 -13.17 17.11 -11.49
C TYR A 181 -13.44 18.37 -10.64
N GLU A 182 -12.73 18.52 -9.52
CA GLU A 182 -12.91 19.67 -8.63
C GLU A 182 -11.75 20.66 -8.70
N ASN A 183 -10.51 20.20 -8.54
CA ASN A 183 -9.29 21.03 -8.59
C ASN A 183 -8.01 20.20 -8.40
N ASP A 184 -6.87 20.88 -8.57
CA ASP A 184 -5.51 20.37 -8.40
C ASP A 184 -4.87 20.74 -7.04
N ARG A 185 -5.66 21.13 -6.03
CA ARG A 185 -5.19 21.62 -4.72
C ARG A 185 -5.53 20.66 -3.59
N GLY A 186 -5.68 19.38 -3.90
CA GLY A 186 -6.07 18.34 -2.94
C GLY A 186 -5.02 18.06 -1.87
N ASP A 187 -3.78 18.55 -2.02
CA ASP A 187 -2.62 18.12 -1.25
C ASP A 187 -2.80 18.24 0.26
N SER A 188 -3.26 19.40 0.73
CA SER A 188 -3.44 19.66 2.16
C SER A 188 -4.56 18.81 2.75
N LYS A 189 -5.70 18.72 2.04
CA LYS A 189 -6.87 17.96 2.49
C LYS A 189 -6.57 16.45 2.51
N TYR A 190 -5.96 15.94 1.44
CA TYR A 190 -5.51 14.55 1.35
C TYR A 190 -4.53 14.22 2.48
N LYS A 191 -3.54 15.08 2.77
CA LYS A 191 -2.60 14.83 3.88
C LYS A 191 -3.28 14.77 5.25
N GLN A 192 -4.31 15.57 5.47
CA GLN A 192 -5.06 15.58 6.72
C GLN A 192 -5.97 14.35 6.90
N GLU A 193 -6.58 13.87 5.81
CA GLU A 193 -7.57 12.79 5.86
C GLU A 193 -6.96 11.40 5.63
N ALA A 194 -5.95 11.28 4.77
CA ALA A 194 -5.37 9.99 4.36
C ALA A 194 -4.36 9.42 5.35
N PHE A 195 -3.73 10.29 6.16
CA PHE A 195 -2.70 9.88 7.11
C PHE A 195 -3.27 9.90 8.53
N PRO A 196 -2.94 8.89 9.36
CA PRO A 196 -3.33 8.91 10.74
C PRO A 196 -2.73 10.14 11.42
N LYS A 197 -3.50 10.76 12.34
CA LYS A 197 -2.97 11.82 13.19
C LYS A 197 -1.72 11.29 13.91
N GLN A 198 -0.64 12.06 13.88
CA GLN A 198 0.61 11.71 14.56
C GLN A 198 0.39 11.44 16.06
N PHE A 199 -0.59 12.11 16.66
CA PHE A 199 -0.95 11.99 18.06
C PHE A 199 -2.39 11.48 18.20
N ASN A 200 -2.64 10.69 19.25
CA ASN A 200 -3.98 10.24 19.64
C ASN A 200 -4.77 11.29 20.44
N PHE A 201 -4.26 12.53 20.50
CA PHE A 201 -4.92 13.66 21.14
C PHE A 201 -4.89 14.88 20.22
N GLU A 202 -5.87 15.75 20.38
CA GLU A 202 -5.93 17.00 19.63
C GLU A 202 -5.23 18.11 20.39
N TRP A 203 -4.30 18.79 19.71
CA TRP A 203 -3.71 20.02 20.22
C TRP A 203 -4.80 21.09 20.29
N ARG A 204 -5.06 21.59 21.49
CA ARG A 204 -5.97 22.72 21.70
C ARG A 204 -5.14 23.98 21.84
N THR A 205 -5.31 24.93 20.93
CA THR A 205 -4.72 26.26 21.08
C THR A 205 -5.38 26.93 22.30
N PRO A 206 -4.63 27.24 23.37
CA PRO A 206 -5.19 27.92 24.53
C PRO A 206 -5.72 29.30 24.11
N SER A 207 -6.86 29.72 24.69
CA SER A 207 -7.36 31.07 24.46
C SER A 207 -6.36 32.10 25.01
N ARG A 208 -6.39 33.35 24.50
CA ARG A 208 -5.53 34.43 25.04
C ARG A 208 -5.66 34.58 26.56
N ASN A 209 -6.84 34.31 27.11
CA ASN A 209 -7.13 34.44 28.53
C ASN A 209 -6.55 33.29 29.38
N ALA A 210 -6.05 32.22 28.77
CA ALA A 210 -5.38 31.13 29.49
C ALA A 210 -3.90 31.44 29.77
N VAL A 211 -3.35 32.51 29.18
CA VAL A 211 -1.97 32.94 29.44
C VAL A 211 -1.93 33.72 30.76
N ARG A 212 -1.11 33.26 31.71
CA ARG A 212 -0.79 33.98 32.95
C ARG A 212 0.55 34.69 32.76
N HIS A 213 0.54 36.01 32.89
CA HIS A 213 1.74 36.83 32.90
C HIS A 213 2.23 37.06 34.34
N GLY A 214 3.52 37.27 34.53
CA GLY A 214 4.12 37.53 35.84
C GLY A 214 5.49 36.89 35.99
N VAL A 215 5.92 36.69 37.24
CA VAL A 215 7.26 36.14 37.57
C VAL A 215 7.42 34.69 37.10
N ASN A 216 6.33 33.91 37.06
CA ASN A 216 6.31 32.53 36.54
C ASN A 216 5.22 32.40 35.45
N PRO A 217 5.49 32.81 34.21
CA PRO A 217 4.53 32.73 33.11
C PRO A 217 4.14 31.28 32.81
N HIS A 218 2.84 31.00 32.70
CA HIS A 218 2.34 29.66 32.37
C HIS A 218 0.96 29.74 31.68
N VAL A 219 0.52 28.62 31.13
CA VAL A 219 -0.81 28.45 30.52
C VAL A 219 -1.66 27.59 31.46
N SER A 220 -2.82 28.10 31.88
CA SER A 220 -3.77 27.42 32.79
C SER A 220 -5.22 27.71 32.40
#